data_AF-A0A963C6V2-F1
#
_entry.id   AF-A0A963C6V2-F1
#
_cell.length_a   1.000
_cell.length_b   1.000
_cell.length_c   1.000
_cell.angle_alpha   90.00
_cell.angle_beta   90.00
_cell.angle_gamma   90.00
#
_symmetry.space_group_name_H-M   'P 1'
#
loop_
_entity.id
_entity.type
_entity.pdbx_description
1 polymer ?
#
loop_
_entity_poly.entity_id
_entity_poly.type
_entity_poly.pdbx_seq_one_letter_code
_entity_poly.pdbx_strand_id
1 'polypeptide(L)'
;MAACVASVPQPSRFESPYAAVRSAIAGELGMPVSLRVEQERRYGAWAYLSGRPLTADGAPIDYSATPFAEDMAEGFLDDNFVALLHFDAIRGWSITELALGATDAPFVDWPARHGVPRQLILPEKQ
;
A
#
# COMPACT_ATOMS: atom_id res chain seq x y z
N MET A 1 -11.14 0.02 17.33
CA MET A 1 -11.14 0.34 15.90
C MET A 1 -9.87 -0.29 15.34
N ALA A 2 -10.02 -1.39 14.61
CA ALA A 2 -8.91 -2.17 14.09
C ALA A 2 -8.76 -1.84 12.61
N ALA A 3 -7.75 -1.05 12.25
CA ALA A 3 -7.21 -1.14 10.91
C ALA A 3 -6.73 -2.59 10.75
N CYS A 4 -7.21 -3.30 9.73
CA CYS A 4 -6.68 -4.60 9.37
C CYS A 4 -5.22 -4.39 8.92
N VAL A 5 -4.29 -4.45 9.88
CA VAL A 5 -2.87 -4.68 9.60
C VAL A 5 -2.80 -6.11 9.10
N ALA A 6 -2.92 -6.27 7.78
CA ALA A 6 -2.69 -7.54 7.14
C ALA A 6 -1.24 -7.93 7.41
N SER A 7 -1.05 -9.09 8.03
CA SER A 7 0.27 -9.68 8.26
C SER A 7 0.86 -10.07 6.92
N VAL A 8 1.58 -9.15 6.28
CA VAL A 8 2.20 -9.37 4.97
C VAL A 8 3.17 -10.57 5.06
N PRO A 9 2.97 -11.64 4.28
CA PRO A 9 3.95 -12.73 4.23
C PRO A 9 5.30 -12.23 3.65
N GLN A 10 6.40 -12.43 4.39
CA GLN A 10 7.78 -12.15 3.95
C GLN A 10 8.31 -13.24 2.98
N PRO A 11 9.42 -13.00 2.25
CA PRO A 11 9.66 -11.95 1.27
C PRO A 11 9.84 -12.61 -0.12
N SER A 12 8.93 -12.36 -1.05
CA SER A 12 9.30 -12.54 -2.45
C SER A 12 10.36 -11.48 -2.75
N ARG A 13 11.49 -11.86 -3.33
CA ARG A 13 12.53 -10.91 -3.76
C ARG A 13 11.95 -10.04 -4.88
N PHE A 14 11.29 -8.95 -4.52
CA PHE A 14 10.74 -8.05 -5.51
C PHE A 14 11.86 -7.13 -5.99
N GLU A 15 12.10 -7.14 -7.30
CA GLU A 15 13.07 -6.26 -7.94
C GLU A 15 12.59 -4.80 -7.96
N SER A 16 11.29 -4.59 -7.78
CA SER A 16 10.63 -3.28 -7.82
C SER A 16 9.63 -3.14 -6.67
N PRO A 17 9.53 -1.96 -6.03
CA PRO A 17 8.56 -1.72 -4.97
C PRO A 17 7.12 -1.83 -5.48
N TYR A 18 6.90 -1.48 -6.75
CA TYR A 18 5.60 -1.64 -7.43
C TYR A 18 5.18 -3.10 -7.54
N ALA A 19 6.13 -4.00 -7.85
CA ALA A 19 5.84 -5.43 -7.97
C ALA A 19 5.46 -6.02 -6.61
N ALA A 20 6.12 -5.56 -5.54
CA ALA A 20 5.80 -5.95 -4.17
C ALA A 20 4.36 -5.55 -3.81
N VAL A 21 4.03 -4.26 -3.93
CA VAL A 21 2.69 -3.75 -3.61
C VAL A 21 1.61 -4.44 -4.46
N ARG A 22 1.85 -4.60 -5.77
CA ARG A 22 0.88 -5.24 -6.67
C ARG A 22 0.61 -6.67 -6.25
N SER A 23 1.65 -7.43 -5.93
CA SER A 23 1.52 -8.81 -5.49
C SER A 23 0.80 -8.93 -4.16
N ALA A 24 1.05 -8.02 -3.22
CA ALA A 24 0.35 -8.01 -1.94
C ALA A 24 -1.14 -7.69 -2.12
N ILE A 25 -1.47 -6.61 -2.82
CA ILE A 25 -2.87 -6.22 -3.08
C ILE A 25 -3.61 -7.31 -3.87
N ALA A 26 -2.97 -7.92 -4.87
CA ALA A 26 -3.57 -9.02 -5.63
C ALA A 26 -3.84 -10.25 -4.74
N GLY A 27 -2.99 -10.50 -3.74
CA GLY A 27 -3.17 -11.55 -2.74
C GLY A 27 -4.36 -11.26 -1.81
N GLU A 28 -4.47 -10.03 -1.32
CA GLU A 28 -5.58 -9.58 -0.45
C GLU A 28 -6.93 -9.64 -1.19
N LEU A 29 -6.96 -9.19 -2.45
CA LEU A 29 -8.19 -9.16 -3.25
C LEU A 29 -8.51 -10.49 -3.96
N GLY A 30 -7.59 -11.47 -3.92
CA GLY A 30 -7.75 -12.75 -4.59
C GLY A 30 -7.87 -12.66 -6.12
N MET A 31 -7.46 -11.54 -6.73
CA MET A 31 -7.58 -11.28 -8.16
C MET A 31 -6.37 -10.52 -8.69
N PRO A 32 -5.99 -10.68 -9.97
CA PRO A 32 -4.93 -9.88 -10.56
C PRO A 32 -5.34 -8.40 -10.62
N VAL A 33 -4.45 -7.54 -10.12
CA VAL A 33 -4.64 -6.09 -10.09
C VAL A 33 -3.54 -5.34 -10.81
N SER A 34 -3.88 -4.16 -11.30
CA SER A 34 -2.96 -3.13 -11.76
C SER A 34 -2.86 -2.02 -10.72
N LEU A 35 -1.75 -1.29 -10.69
CA LEU A 35 -1.58 -0.15 -9.77
C LEU A 35 -1.52 1.14 -10.57
N ARG A 36 -2.38 2.10 -10.20
CA ARG A 36 -2.20 3.50 -10.58
C ARG A 36 -1.53 4.22 -9.43
N VAL A 37 -0.23 4.45 -9.54
CA VAL A 37 0.52 5.20 -8.54
C VAL A 37 0.34 6.69 -8.76
N GLU A 38 -0.15 7.38 -7.76
CA GLU A 38 -0.38 8.83 -7.77
C GLU A 38 0.79 9.57 -7.12
N GLN A 39 1.38 9.00 -6.06
CA GLN A 39 2.61 9.52 -5.47
C GLN A 39 3.61 8.40 -5.24
N GLU A 40 4.84 8.64 -5.71
CA GLU A 40 6.02 7.87 -5.36
C GLU A 40 7.03 8.79 -4.71
N ARG A 41 7.57 8.36 -3.56
CA ARG A 41 8.69 9.03 -2.90
C ARG A 41 9.71 8.00 -2.48
N ARG A 42 10.98 8.35 -2.57
CA ARG A 42 12.10 7.49 -2.15
C ARG A 42 13.07 8.26 -1.29
N TYR A 43 13.60 7.60 -0.27
CA TYR A 43 14.63 8.16 0.59
C TYR A 43 15.57 7.04 1.05
N GLY A 44 16.81 7.04 0.55
CA GLY A 44 17.76 5.97 0.83
C GLY A 44 17.21 4.60 0.41
N ALA A 45 17.11 3.69 1.38
CA ALA A 45 16.55 2.35 1.20
C ALA A 45 15.02 2.29 1.35
N TRP A 46 14.34 3.42 1.58
CA TRP A 46 12.89 3.46 1.78
C TRP A 46 12.15 3.98 0.55
N ALA A 47 10.97 3.43 0.31
CA ALA A 47 10.02 3.93 -0.68
C ALA A 47 8.63 4.05 -0.07
N TYR A 48 7.96 5.14 -0.41
CA TYR A 48 6.56 5.38 -0.12
C TYR A 48 5.79 5.40 -1.45
N LEU A 49 4.73 4.62 -1.52
CA LEU A 49 3.84 4.56 -2.68
C LEU A 49 2.41 4.81 -2.22
N SER A 50 1.70 5.69 -2.90
CA SER A 50 0.26 5.85 -2.74
C SER A 50 -0.43 5.96 -4.09
N GLY A 51 -1.65 5.45 -4.17
CA GLY A 51 -2.43 5.51 -5.39
C GLY A 51 -3.71 4.71 -5.28
N ARG A 52 -4.13 4.12 -6.40
CA ARG A 52 -5.35 3.31 -6.47
C ARG A 52 -5.07 1.96 -7.10
N PRO A 53 -5.62 0.87 -6.55
CA PRO A 53 -5.64 -0.40 -7.25
C PRO A 53 -6.69 -0.35 -8.37
N LEU A 54 -6.42 -1.04 -9.46
CA LEU A 54 -7.31 -1.19 -10.60
C LEU A 54 -7.40 -2.68 -10.93
N THR A 55 -8.45 -3.08 -11.61
CA THR A 55 -8.52 -4.42 -12.21
C THR A 55 -7.38 -4.61 -13.23
N ALA A 56 -7.15 -5.86 -13.65
CA ALA A 56 -6.20 -6.14 -14.72
C ALA A 56 -6.48 -5.33 -16.01
N ASP A 57 -7.76 -5.02 -16.28
CA ASP A 57 -8.21 -4.22 -17.43
C ASP A 57 -8.11 -2.70 -17.19
N GLY A 58 -7.68 -2.27 -16.01
CA GLY A 58 -7.53 -0.86 -15.65
C GLY A 58 -8.82 -0.17 -15.20
N ALA A 59 -9.89 -0.91 -14.92
CA ALA A 59 -11.11 -0.39 -14.33
C ALA A 59 -10.96 -0.27 -12.80
N PRO A 60 -11.76 0.57 -12.12
CA PRO A 60 -11.85 0.57 -10.66
C PRO A 60 -12.21 -0.83 -10.14
N ILE A 61 -11.66 -1.22 -8.99
CA ILE A 61 -12.00 -2.49 -8.35
C ILE A 61 -13.47 -2.42 -7.89
N ASP A 62 -14.27 -3.41 -8.27
CA ASP A 62 -15.60 -3.58 -7.70
C ASP A 62 -15.52 -4.35 -6.38
N TYR A 63 -15.33 -3.61 -5.29
CA TYR A 63 -15.25 -4.21 -3.96
C TYR A 63 -16.60 -4.75 -3.45
N SER A 64 -17.73 -4.36 -4.05
CA SER A 64 -19.05 -4.87 -3.66
C SER A 64 -19.23 -6.35 -3.96
N ALA A 65 -18.45 -6.88 -4.90
CA ALA A 65 -18.39 -8.29 -5.25
C ALA A 65 -17.26 -9.06 -4.53
N THR A 66 -16.54 -8.40 -3.60
CA THR A 66 -15.42 -8.98 -2.84
C THR A 66 -15.80 -9.18 -1.37
N PRO A 67 -15.01 -9.94 -0.59
CA PRO A 67 -15.22 -10.06 0.86
C PRO A 67 -15.24 -8.71 1.61
N PHE A 68 -14.75 -7.64 1.00
CA PHE A 68 -14.73 -6.28 1.52
C PHE A 68 -16.04 -5.50 1.27
N ALA A 69 -17.09 -6.16 0.80
CA ALA A 69 -18.36 -5.52 0.46
C ALA A 69 -19.03 -4.83 1.66
N GLU A 70 -18.99 -5.44 2.84
CA GLU A 70 -19.51 -4.83 4.08
C GLU A 70 -18.68 -3.61 4.51
N ASP A 71 -17.35 -3.73 4.54
CA ASP A 71 -16.46 -2.62 4.92
C ASP A 71 -16.59 -1.41 3.96
N MET A 72 -16.76 -1.65 2.66
CA MET A 72 -17.06 -0.60 1.68
C MET A 72 -18.44 0.02 1.86
N ALA A 73 -19.47 -0.80 2.11
CA ALA A 73 -20.83 -0.31 2.32
C ALA A 73 -20.93 0.57 3.57
N GLU A 74 -20.10 0.29 4.59
CA GLU A 74 -19.99 1.07 5.82
C GLU A 74 -19.04 2.27 5.70
N GLY A 75 -18.35 2.44 4.56
CA GLY A 75 -17.42 3.54 4.31
C GLY A 75 -16.07 3.41 5.02
N PHE A 76 -15.74 2.21 5.51
CA PHE A 76 -14.45 1.89 6.13
C PHE A 76 -13.36 1.57 5.11
N LEU A 77 -13.69 1.56 3.82
CA LEU A 77 -12.76 1.28 2.74
C LEU A 77 -12.90 2.31 1.62
N ASP A 78 -11.78 2.95 1.28
CA ASP A 78 -11.65 3.80 0.09
C ASP A 78 -10.99 3.04 -1.07
N ASP A 79 -11.23 3.44 -2.33
CA ASP A 79 -10.50 2.87 -3.47
C ASP A 79 -9.08 3.47 -3.59
N ASN A 80 -8.27 3.27 -2.55
CA ASN A 80 -6.91 3.77 -2.45
C ASN A 80 -5.97 2.71 -1.85
N PHE A 81 -4.67 2.94 -1.98
CA PHE A 81 -3.67 2.22 -1.20
C PHE A 81 -2.55 3.16 -0.81
N VAL A 82 -1.93 2.85 0.32
CA VAL A 82 -0.69 3.48 0.79
C VAL A 82 0.25 2.40 1.30
N ALA A 83 1.51 2.46 0.88
CA ALA A 83 2.51 1.44 1.20
C ALA A 83 3.85 2.08 1.55
N LEU A 84 4.46 1.57 2.62
CA LEU A 84 5.83 1.82 3.01
C LEU A 84 6.66 0.57 2.75
N LEU A 85 7.75 0.73 2.02
CA LEU A 85 8.63 -0.34 1.61
C LEU A 85 10.07 -0.05 2.01
N HIS A 86 10.80 -1.11 2.33
CA HIS A 86 12.22 -1.08 2.61
C HIS A 86 12.98 -2.00 1.65
N PHE A 87 14.06 -1.49 1.10
CA PHE A 87 14.99 -2.19 0.24
C PHE A 87 16.12 -2.80 1.07
N ASP A 88 16.31 -4.11 0.93
CA ASP A 88 17.46 -4.82 1.45
C ASP A 88 18.33 -5.32 0.28
N ALA A 89 19.65 -5.17 0.38
CA ALA A 89 20.56 -5.52 -0.71
C ALA A 89 20.56 -7.03 -1.04
N ILE A 90 20.19 -7.88 -0.08
CA ILE A 90 20.14 -9.34 -0.24
C ILE A 90 18.72 -9.78 -0.62
N ARG A 91 17.70 -9.22 0.06
CA ARG A 91 16.30 -9.65 -0.05
C ARG A 91 15.46 -8.85 -1.05
N GLY A 92 15.97 -7.73 -1.57
CA GLY A 92 15.24 -6.84 -2.48
C GLY A 92 14.21 -5.97 -1.76
N TRP A 93 13.20 -5.51 -2.50
CA TRP A 93 12.11 -4.72 -1.92
C TRP A 93 11.17 -5.58 -1.10
N SER A 94 10.88 -5.12 0.11
CA SER A 94 9.92 -5.73 1.02
C SER A 94 8.91 -4.70 1.50
N ILE A 95 7.66 -5.12 1.68
CA ILE A 95 6.63 -4.27 2.25
C ILE A 95 6.84 -4.23 3.76
N THR A 96 7.09 -3.05 4.29
CA THR A 96 7.13 -2.81 5.73
C THR A 96 5.72 -2.63 6.26
N GLU A 97 4.89 -1.90 5.50
CA GLU A 97 3.49 -1.66 5.85
C GLU A 97 2.68 -1.36 4.60
N LEU A 98 1.44 -1.86 4.56
CA LEU A 98 0.48 -1.63 3.50
C LEU A 98 -0.89 -1.41 4.14
N ALA A 99 -1.53 -0.30 3.79
CA ALA A 99 -2.93 -0.08 4.08
C ALA A 99 -3.69 0.04 2.75
N LEU A 100 -4.66 -0.84 2.57
CA LEU A 100 -5.59 -0.83 1.45
C LEU A 100 -6.88 -0.15 1.92
N GLY A 101 -7.34 0.81 1.15
CA GLY A 101 -8.55 1.57 1.36
C GLY A 101 -8.67 2.25 2.71
N ALA A 102 -7.59 2.87 3.18
CA ALA A 102 -7.68 3.64 4.40
C ALA A 102 -8.53 4.90 4.18
N THR A 103 -9.61 5.04 4.94
CA THR A 103 -10.46 6.25 4.99
C THR A 103 -9.73 7.41 5.67
N ASP A 104 -8.88 7.10 6.65
CA ASP A 104 -7.98 8.05 7.30
C ASP A 104 -6.59 8.05 6.63
N ALA A 105 -5.68 8.88 7.13
CA ALA A 105 -4.27 8.89 6.73
C ALA A 105 -3.41 8.05 7.71
N PRO A 106 -3.42 6.71 7.64
CA PRO A 106 -2.69 5.85 8.58
C PRO A 106 -1.18 6.07 8.49
N PHE A 107 -0.71 6.62 7.38
CA PHE A 107 0.70 6.91 7.15
C PHE A 107 1.27 8.08 7.96
N VAL A 108 0.44 8.84 8.69
CA VAL A 108 0.88 10.03 9.43
C VAL A 108 1.85 9.69 10.57
N ASP A 109 1.67 8.56 11.24
CA ASP A 109 2.53 8.13 12.36
C ASP A 109 3.67 7.19 11.93
N TRP A 110 3.62 6.63 10.71
CA TRP A 110 4.64 5.73 10.17
C TRP A 110 6.08 6.26 10.25
N PRO A 111 6.37 7.56 9.99
CA PRO A 111 7.71 8.11 10.20
C PRO A 111 8.26 7.89 11.59
N ALA A 112 7.42 8.10 12.61
CA ALA A 112 7.81 7.93 14.01
C ALA A 112 7.98 6.45 14.37
N ARG A 113 7.11 5.57 13.86
CA ARG A 113 7.14 4.13 14.18
C ARG A 113 8.31 3.40 13.51
N HIS A 114 8.63 3.75 12.28
CA HIS A 114 9.66 3.08 11.48
C HIS A 114 10.99 3.84 11.41
N GLY A 115 11.06 5.00 12.04
CA GLY A 115 12.28 5.83 12.06
C GLY A 115 12.64 6.41 10.68
N VAL A 116 11.65 6.63 9.82
CA VAL A 116 11.87 7.23 8.48
C VAL A 116 11.64 8.75 8.52
N PRO A 117 12.32 9.53 7.66
CA PRO A 117 12.11 10.98 7.63
C PRO A 117 10.67 11.31 7.29
N ARG A 118 10.06 12.25 8.02
CA ARG A 118 8.67 12.68 7.77
C ARG A 118 8.47 13.18 6.33
N GLN A 119 9.48 13.83 5.75
CA GLN A 119 9.50 14.32 4.37
C GLN A 119 9.30 13.22 3.31
N LEU A 120 9.58 11.95 3.65
CA LEU A 120 9.32 10.81 2.77
C LEU A 120 7.82 10.61 2.52
N ILE A 121 6.98 10.95 3.50
CA ILE A 121 5.55 10.65 3.47
C ILE A 121 4.71 11.93 3.43
N LEU A 122 5.02 12.89 4.30
CA LEU A 122 4.34 14.16 4.41
C LEU A 122 5.16 15.22 3.66
N PRO A 123 4.64 15.83 2.59
CA PRO A 123 5.31 16.97 1.98
C PRO A 123 5.41 18.10 3.02
N GLU A 124 6.59 18.68 3.18
CA GLU A 124 6.68 19.96 3.87
C GLU A 124 5.90 20.99 3.05
N LYS A 125 4.90 21.62 3.68
CA LYS A 125 4.29 22.83 3.12
C LYS A 125 5.39 23.89 3.14
N GLN A 126 5.91 24.24 1.96
CA GLN A 126 6.69 25.46 1.77
C GLN A 126 5.77 26.68 1.86
#